data_AF-A0A350LNJ2-F1
#
_entry.id   AF-A0A350LNJ2-F1
#
_cell.length_a   1.000
_cell.length_b   1.000
_cell.length_c   1.000
_cell.angle_alpha   90.00
_cell.angle_beta   90.00
_cell.angle_gamma   90.00
#
_symmetry.space_group_name_H-M   'P 1'
#
loop_
_entity.id
_entity.type
_entity.pdbx_description
1 polymer ?
#
loop_
_entity_poly.entity_id
_entity_poly.type
_entity_poly.pdbx_seq_one_letter_code
_entity_poly.pdbx_strand_id
1 'polypeptide(L)'
;HVGAGTFLPVKVEDITTHRMHAEWGEVSEQVAAEIAATRAAGGRIIPVGTTALRLIETAARDTGEVAPWQGETDIFIYPGFAFRATDALMTNFHLPKST
;
A
#
# COMPACT_ATOMS: atom_id res chain seq x y z
N HIS A 1 6.06 5.15 -9.53
CA HIS A 1 5.71 5.56 -10.89
C HIS A 1 4.37 4.95 -11.25
N VAL A 2 3.34 5.79 -11.38
CA VAL A 2 1.96 5.35 -11.59
C VAL A 2 1.71 5.24 -13.10
N GLY A 3 1.44 4.04 -13.59
CA GLY A 3 0.96 3.81 -14.96
C GLY A 3 -0.53 4.17 -15.11
N ALA A 4 -1.00 4.37 -16.34
CA ALA A 4 -2.37 4.85 -16.64
C ALA A 4 -3.53 3.93 -16.17
N GLY A 5 -3.24 2.74 -15.64
CA GLY A 5 -4.25 1.75 -15.21
C GLY A 5 -4.92 2.02 -13.87
N THR A 6 -4.43 2.98 -13.08
CA THR A 6 -4.89 3.25 -11.71
C THR A 6 -6.23 3.98 -11.59
N PHE A 7 -6.82 4.42 -12.70
CA PHE A 7 -8.11 5.12 -12.72
C PHE A 7 -9.23 4.32 -13.41
N LEU A 8 -9.00 3.06 -13.76
CA LEU A 8 -10.01 2.25 -14.42
C LEU A 8 -11.03 1.69 -13.42
N PRO A 9 -12.34 1.90 -13.62
CA PRO A 9 -13.36 1.38 -12.70
C PRO A 9 -13.37 -0.15 -12.69
N VAL A 10 -13.67 -0.74 -11.52
CA VAL A 10 -13.84 -2.19 -11.37
C VAL A 10 -15.02 -2.65 -12.23
N LYS A 11 -14.74 -3.50 -13.23
CA LYS A 11 -15.75 -4.08 -14.12
C LYS A 11 -15.94 -5.60 -13.90
N VAL A 12 -15.68 -6.10 -12.71
CA VAL A 12 -15.87 -7.53 -12.38
C VAL A 12 -16.95 -7.69 -11.31
N GLU A 13 -17.78 -8.74 -11.46
CA GLU A 13 -18.83 -9.07 -10.48
C GLU A 13 -18.25 -9.64 -9.18
N ASP A 14 -17.08 -10.29 -9.26
CA ASP A 14 -16.34 -10.82 -8.12
C ASP A 14 -15.02 -10.07 -7.93
N ILE A 15 -14.93 -9.30 -6.85
CA ILE A 15 -13.75 -8.51 -6.47
C ILE A 15 -12.49 -9.36 -6.27
N THR A 16 -12.63 -10.65 -5.94
CA THR A 16 -11.49 -11.56 -5.73
C THR A 16 -10.80 -11.93 -7.03
N THR A 17 -11.49 -11.73 -8.17
CA THR A 17 -10.94 -11.94 -9.52
C THR A 17 -10.29 -10.68 -10.10
N HIS A 18 -10.40 -9.53 -9.42
CA HIS A 18 -9.81 -8.29 -9.88
C HIS A 18 -8.30 -8.28 -9.67
N ARG A 19 -7.53 -8.25 -10.77
CA ARG A 19 -6.10 -7.93 -10.72
C ARG A 19 -5.92 -6.43 -10.84
N MET A 20 -5.35 -5.81 -9.81
CA MET A 20 -4.98 -4.41 -9.91
C MET A 20 -3.86 -4.22 -10.93
N HIS A 21 -3.89 -3.08 -11.63
CA HIS A 21 -2.76 -2.67 -12.44
C HIS A 21 -1.53 -2.47 -11.55
N ALA A 22 -0.44 -3.13 -11.93
CA ALA A 22 0.80 -3.09 -11.19
C ALA A 22 1.36 -1.66 -11.22
N GLU A 23 1.69 -1.11 -10.06
CA GLU A 23 2.35 0.17 -9.93
C GLU A 23 3.81 -0.05 -9.58
N TRP A 24 4.72 0.57 -10.32
CA TRP A 24 6.12 0.57 -9.91
C TRP A 24 6.30 1.52 -8.72
N GLY A 25 7.07 1.15 -7.73
CA GLY A 25 7.43 2.02 -6.62
C GLY A 25 8.72 1.63 -5.93
N GLU A 26 9.09 2.45 -4.96
CA GLU A 26 10.32 2.29 -4.20
C GLU A 26 10.09 2.75 -2.75
N VAL A 27 10.65 1.99 -1.82
CA VAL A 27 10.87 2.33 -0.42
C VAL A 27 12.38 2.33 -0.21
N SER A 28 12.97 3.49 0.00
CA SER A 28 14.41 3.62 0.18
C SER A 28 14.86 3.09 1.55
N GLU A 29 16.16 2.83 1.67
CA GLU A 29 16.77 2.44 2.95
C GLU A 29 16.53 3.47 4.06
N GLN A 30 16.60 4.75 3.71
CA GLN A 30 16.30 5.84 4.63
C GLN A 30 14.85 5.76 5.15
N VAL A 31 13.87 5.58 4.27
CA VAL A 31 12.45 5.50 4.67
C VAL A 31 12.20 4.27 5.54
N ALA A 32 12.76 3.11 5.18
CA ALA A 32 12.66 1.90 5.99
C ALA A 32 13.23 2.11 7.41
N ALA A 33 14.41 2.75 7.51
CA ALA A 33 15.03 3.08 8.80
C ALA A 33 14.20 4.07 9.63
N GLU A 34 13.64 5.10 9.01
CA GLU A 34 12.76 6.09 9.69
C GLU A 34 11.48 5.44 10.23
N ILE A 35 10.87 4.52 9.46
CA ILE A 35 9.69 3.75 9.89
C ILE A 35 10.05 2.85 11.08
N ALA A 36 11.16 2.13 11.00
CA ALA A 36 11.63 1.25 12.08
C ALA A 36 11.91 2.03 13.36
N ALA A 37 12.60 3.18 13.26
CA ALA A 37 12.86 4.07 14.38
C ALA A 37 11.56 4.62 14.99
N THR A 38 10.60 5.00 14.15
CA THR A 38 9.28 5.48 14.60
C THR A 38 8.53 4.40 15.38
N ARG A 39 8.51 3.16 14.88
CA ARG A 39 7.91 2.01 15.58
C ARG A 39 8.62 1.72 16.90
N ALA A 40 9.95 1.71 16.91
CA ALA A 40 10.74 1.47 18.12
C ALA A 40 10.49 2.54 19.20
N ALA A 41 10.19 3.78 18.79
CA ALA A 41 9.80 4.86 19.68
C ALA A 41 8.32 4.81 20.14
N GLY A 42 7.54 3.80 19.73
CA GLY A 42 6.11 3.69 20.02
C GLY A 42 5.24 4.65 19.22
N GLY A 43 5.79 5.22 18.14
CA GLY A 43 5.06 6.08 17.21
C GLY A 43 4.14 5.31 16.26
N ARG A 44 3.33 6.06 15.52
CA ARG A 44 2.39 5.52 14.51
C ARG A 44 2.89 5.78 13.10
N ILE A 45 2.65 4.83 12.20
CA ILE A 45 2.91 4.93 10.76
C ILE A 45 1.59 5.22 10.05
N ILE A 46 1.50 6.44 9.49
CA ILE A 46 0.29 6.94 8.83
C ILE A 46 0.64 7.35 7.40
N PRO A 47 0.42 6.48 6.40
CA PRO A 47 0.61 6.84 5.01
C PRO A 47 -0.38 7.93 4.59
N VAL A 48 0.10 8.80 3.70
CA VAL A 48 -0.70 9.83 3.06
C VAL A 48 -0.93 9.42 1.61
N GLY A 49 -2.13 8.94 1.32
CA GLY A 49 -2.54 8.38 0.03
C GLY A 49 -2.46 6.85 -0.02
N THR A 50 -3.35 6.26 -0.80
CA THR A 50 -3.50 4.81 -0.97
C THR A 50 -2.30 4.17 -1.69
N THR A 51 -1.63 4.88 -2.60
CA THR A 51 -0.37 4.42 -3.21
C THR A 51 0.74 4.25 -2.16
N ALA A 52 0.91 5.22 -1.26
CA ALA A 52 1.92 5.12 -0.20
C ALA A 52 1.62 3.95 0.75
N LEU A 53 0.35 3.77 1.13
CA LEU A 53 -0.12 2.63 1.90
C LEU A 53 0.25 1.30 1.23
N ARG A 54 -0.07 1.14 -0.06
CA ARG A 54 0.20 -0.09 -0.81
C ARG A 54 1.70 -0.38 -0.89
N LEU A 55 2.55 0.63 -1.07
CA LEU A 55 4.00 0.45 -1.09
C LEU A 55 4.54 0.00 0.27
N ILE A 56 4.10 0.64 1.36
CA ILE A 56 4.52 0.29 2.73
C ILE A 56 4.07 -1.14 3.08
N GLU A 57 2.82 -1.51 2.80
CA GLU A 57 2.31 -2.87 3.04
C GLU A 57 2.96 -3.92 2.11
N THR A 58 3.39 -3.53 0.91
CA THR A 58 4.17 -4.42 0.02
C THR A 58 5.58 -4.66 0.57
N ALA A 59 6.25 -3.60 1.00
CA ALA A 59 7.60 -3.67 1.57
C ALA A 59 7.66 -4.42 2.91
N ALA A 60 6.52 -4.58 3.58
CA ALA A 60 6.37 -5.35 4.81
C ALA A 60 5.66 -6.70 4.63
N ARG A 61 5.45 -7.16 3.39
CA ARG A 61 4.60 -8.32 3.08
C ARG A 61 5.07 -9.62 3.74
N ASP A 62 6.38 -9.81 3.90
CA ASP A 62 6.94 -11.08 4.35
C ASP A 62 7.17 -11.14 5.87
N THR A 63 7.53 -10.02 6.49
CA THR A 63 7.98 -9.96 7.89
C THR A 63 7.08 -9.10 8.78
N GLY A 64 6.26 -8.22 8.20
CA GLY A 64 5.59 -7.14 8.93
C GLY A 64 6.49 -5.95 9.27
N GLU A 65 7.80 -6.07 9.05
CA GLU A 65 8.75 -4.97 9.13
C GLU A 65 8.99 -4.39 7.74
N VAL A 66 9.03 -3.06 7.63
CA VAL A 66 9.27 -2.40 6.35
C VAL A 66 10.75 -2.48 6.00
N ALA A 67 11.07 -3.19 4.92
CA ALA A 67 12.42 -3.28 4.37
C ALA A 67 12.60 -2.36 3.14
N PRO A 68 13.84 -2.02 2.75
CA PRO A 68 14.09 -1.37 1.46
C PRO A 68 13.55 -2.26 0.33
N TRP A 69 12.80 -1.66 -0.58
CA TRP A 69 12.09 -2.39 -1.63
C TRP A 69 11.96 -1.57 -2.89
N GLN A 70 12.09 -2.19 -4.06
CA GLN A 70 11.83 -1.57 -5.35
C GLN A 70 11.22 -2.60 -6.30
N GLY A 71 10.19 -2.21 -7.03
CA GLY A 71 9.55 -3.09 -7.99
C GLY A 71 8.11 -2.72 -8.28
N GLU A 72 7.37 -3.67 -8.83
CA GLU A 72 5.94 -3.53 -9.07
C GLU A 72 5.14 -4.05 -7.87
N THR A 73 4.12 -3.30 -7.46
CA THR A 73 3.13 -3.75 -6.48
C THR A 73 1.78 -4.01 -7.14
N ASP A 74 1.28 -5.21 -6.93
CA ASP A 74 -0.06 -5.67 -7.30
C ASP A 74 -0.97 -5.85 -6.08
N ILE A 75 -0.54 -5.40 -4.89
CA ILE A 75 -1.24 -5.69 -3.64
C ILE A 75 -2.67 -5.15 -3.66
N PHE A 76 -3.66 -6.03 -3.62
CA PHE A 76 -5.06 -5.66 -3.56
C PHE A 76 -5.57 -5.69 -2.12
N ILE A 77 -5.94 -4.51 -1.61
CA ILE A 77 -6.40 -4.31 -0.24
C ILE A 77 -7.93 -4.23 -0.28
N TYR A 78 -8.60 -5.22 0.29
CA TYR A 78 -10.05 -5.33 0.36
C TYR A 78 -10.48 -5.77 1.76
N PRO A 79 -11.77 -5.70 2.14
CA PRO A 79 -12.22 -6.08 3.47
C PRO A 79 -11.72 -7.48 3.88
N GLY A 80 -11.11 -7.58 5.07
CA GLY A 80 -10.44 -8.79 5.55
C GLY A 80 -8.92 -8.77 5.38
N PHE A 81 -8.35 -7.78 4.68
CA PHE A 81 -6.90 -7.58 4.62
C PHE A 81 -6.33 -7.23 6.01
N ALA A 82 -5.26 -7.93 6.40
CA ALA A 82 -4.54 -7.65 7.63
C ALA A 82 -3.40 -6.67 7.37
N PHE A 83 -3.56 -5.42 7.81
CA PHE A 83 -2.50 -4.42 7.81
C PHE A 83 -1.39 -4.82 8.77
N ARG A 84 -0.14 -4.79 8.31
CA ARG A 84 1.02 -5.20 9.11
C ARG A 84 1.90 -4.01 9.48
N ALA A 85 1.99 -3.02 8.61
CA ALA A 85 2.97 -1.95 8.72
C ALA A 85 2.35 -0.57 9.00
N THR A 86 1.04 -0.41 8.86
CA THR A 86 0.35 0.89 8.94
C THR A 86 -0.74 0.89 10.00
N ASP A 87 -0.89 2.02 10.71
CA ASP A 87 -1.81 2.15 11.85
C ASP A 87 -3.07 2.97 11.52
N ALA A 88 -2.98 3.83 10.51
CA ALA A 88 -4.08 4.64 10.00
C ALA A 88 -3.78 5.03 8.55
N LEU A 89 -4.76 5.60 7.85
CA LEU A 89 -4.61 6.12 6.49
C LEU A 89 -5.18 7.53 6.42
N MET A 90 -4.42 8.45 5.83
CA MET A 90 -4.93 9.74 5.38
C MET A 90 -5.13 9.68 3.88
N THR A 91 -6.37 9.82 3.40
CA THR A 91 -6.71 9.75 1.98
C THR A 91 -7.99 10.53 1.66
N ASN A 92 -8.31 10.66 0.37
CA ASN A 92 -9.53 11.32 -0.12
C ASN A 92 -10.78 10.43 0.00
N PHE A 93 -11.96 11.00 -0.23
CA PHE A 93 -13.13 10.21 -0.56
C PHE A 93 -13.00 9.67 -1.99
N HIS A 94 -13.35 8.40 -2.16
CA HIS A 94 -13.24 7.71 -3.44
C HIS A 94 -14.62 7.52 -4.07
N LEU A 95 -14.65 7.33 -5.39
CA LEU A 95 -15.90 7.17 -6.15
C LEU A 95 -16.60 5.84 -5.80
N PRO A 96 -17.93 5.75 -5.94
CA PRO A 96 -18.62 4.47 -5.81
C PRO A 96 -18.02 3.42 -6.77
N LYS A 97 -17.71 2.24 -6.22
CA LYS A 97 -17.11 1.11 -6.97
C LYS A 97 -15.72 1.38 -7.57
N SER A 98 -14.93 2.27 -6.97
CA SER A 98 -13.47 2.32 -7.22
C SER A 98 -12.72 1.24 -6.43
N THR A 99 -11.57 0.80 -6.93
CA THR A 99 -10.56 0.05 -6.18
C THR A 99 -9.79 0.94 -5.21
#